data_AF-A0A7Y6XRI5-F1
#
_entry.id   AF-A0A7Y6XRI5-F1
#
_cell.length_a   1.000
_cell.length_b   1.000
_cell.length_c   1.000
_cell.angle_alpha   90.00
_cell.angle_beta   90.00
_cell.angle_gamma   90.00
#
_symmetry.space_group_name_H-M   'P 1'
#
loop_
_entity.id
_entity.type
_entity.pdbx_description
1 polymer ?
#
loop_
_entity_poly.entity_id
_entity_poly.type
_entity_poly.pdbx_seq_one_letter_code
_entity_poly.pdbx_strand_id
1 'polypeptide(L)'
;MIYSNLIAQELSVANKQVEATIKLLEEGGTVPFIARYRKELTGSLDEVQIAAVRDRLQQLKELDKRREAILKSIEDQGKLTAELEKRIKDADTMSVLEDIYLPYKPKRKTKASVAREKGLEPLAHKVFEQESFDLEAEAAKYINEEKGVANIDAALQGARDIIAETVNESAEAREKMRKYFQHHSTIKARVYTGKEEEGQKYKDYFEWEEALKDAPSHRVLAMRRGEAELFLMLDILPPEEEAIALLEKLFIKSSNTASEQVAMAIKDSYKRLLSPSMETEMRMLSKKKADEEAIEVFAKNLHKLLMAAPLGSKRVLAIDPG
;
A
#
# COMPACT_ATOMS: atom_id res chain seq x y z
N MET A 1 0.95 -18.41 -21.07
CA MET A 1 2.06 -19.34 -20.74
C MET A 1 3.10 -18.72 -19.81
N ILE A 2 3.49 -17.45 -19.95
CA ILE A 2 4.53 -16.81 -19.10
C ILE A 2 4.25 -16.95 -17.59
N TYR A 3 2.99 -16.88 -17.16
CA TYR A 3 2.60 -16.94 -15.74
C TYR A 3 2.34 -18.34 -15.18
N SER A 4 2.33 -19.39 -16.00
CA SER A 4 1.81 -20.71 -15.60
C SER A 4 2.61 -21.34 -14.46
N ASN A 5 3.94 -21.25 -14.51
CA ASN A 5 4.83 -21.74 -13.46
C ASN A 5 4.61 -21.05 -12.11
N LEU A 6 4.50 -19.72 -12.12
CA LEU A 6 4.31 -18.94 -10.90
C LEU A 6 2.97 -19.26 -10.24
N ILE A 7 1.89 -19.23 -11.02
CA ILE A 7 0.54 -19.56 -10.53
C ILE A 7 0.48 -20.99 -10.02
N ALA A 8 1.13 -21.93 -10.70
CA ALA A 8 1.19 -23.34 -10.28
C ALA A 8 1.86 -23.51 -8.91
N GLN A 9 2.98 -22.82 -8.69
CA GLN A 9 3.68 -22.84 -7.40
C GLN A 9 2.84 -22.21 -6.28
N GLU A 10 2.26 -21.03 -6.53
CA GLU A 10 1.46 -20.31 -5.54
C GLU A 10 0.18 -21.07 -5.14
N LEU A 11 -0.50 -21.67 -6.11
CA LEU A 11 -1.75 -22.40 -5.89
C LEU A 11 -1.55 -23.89 -5.59
N SER A 12 -0.30 -24.37 -5.55
CA SER A 12 0.04 -25.78 -5.32
C SER A 12 -0.68 -26.75 -6.28
N VAL A 13 -0.75 -26.38 -7.56
CA VAL A 13 -1.35 -27.19 -8.64
C VAL A 13 -0.31 -27.48 -9.73
N ALA A 14 -0.52 -28.49 -10.55
CA ALA A 14 0.45 -28.81 -11.59
C ALA A 14 0.42 -27.75 -12.72
N ASN A 15 1.60 -27.35 -13.22
CA ASN A 15 1.71 -26.34 -14.27
C ASN A 15 0.83 -26.66 -15.50
N LYS A 16 0.84 -27.92 -15.96
CA LYS A 16 -0.01 -28.35 -17.09
C LYS A 16 -1.49 -28.06 -16.88
N GLN A 17 -1.99 -28.18 -15.64
CA GLN A 17 -3.39 -27.88 -15.30
C GLN A 17 -3.67 -26.38 -15.42
N VAL A 18 -2.73 -25.55 -14.95
CA VAL A 18 -2.79 -24.09 -15.06
C VAL A 18 -2.76 -23.65 -16.52
N GLU A 19 -1.85 -24.18 -17.34
CA GLU A 19 -1.76 -23.84 -18.77
C GLU A 19 -3.04 -24.15 -19.52
N ALA A 20 -3.59 -25.35 -19.32
CA ALA A 20 -4.86 -25.74 -19.93
C ALA A 20 -6.01 -24.83 -19.47
N THR A 21 -6.05 -24.49 -18.18
CA THR A 21 -7.06 -23.60 -17.61
C THR A 21 -6.95 -22.19 -18.18
N ILE A 22 -5.75 -21.61 -18.25
CA ILE A 22 -5.51 -20.29 -18.84
C ILE A 22 -5.99 -20.26 -20.30
N LYS A 23 -5.63 -21.28 -21.09
CA LYS A 23 -6.04 -21.35 -22.50
C LYS A 23 -7.56 -21.34 -22.65
N LEU A 24 -8.25 -22.16 -21.84
CA LEU A 24 -9.71 -22.22 -21.87
C LEU A 24 -10.38 -20.91 -21.42
N LEU A 25 -9.80 -20.20 -20.45
CA LEU A 25 -10.29 -18.88 -20.03
C LEU A 25 -10.10 -17.82 -21.12
N GLU A 26 -8.96 -17.85 -21.82
CA GLU A 26 -8.67 -16.94 -22.94
C GLU A 26 -9.53 -17.20 -24.17
N GLU A 27 -9.96 -18.45 -24.39
CA GLU A 27 -10.96 -18.84 -25.39
C GLU A 27 -12.40 -18.42 -25.01
N GLY A 28 -12.58 -17.73 -23.87
CA GLY A 28 -13.88 -17.25 -23.39
C GLY A 28 -14.67 -18.26 -22.56
N GLY A 29 -14.04 -19.37 -22.14
CA GLY A 29 -14.64 -20.35 -21.25
C GLY A 29 -14.92 -19.77 -19.87
N THR A 30 -16.15 -19.96 -19.36
CA THR A 30 -16.49 -19.55 -17.99
C THR A 30 -16.02 -20.59 -16.97
N VAL A 31 -15.80 -20.17 -15.72
CA VAL A 31 -15.39 -21.08 -14.63
C VAL A 31 -16.31 -22.31 -14.52
N PRO A 32 -17.65 -22.17 -14.48
CA PRO A 32 -18.54 -23.35 -14.40
C PRO A 32 -18.47 -24.23 -15.66
N PHE A 33 -18.29 -23.62 -16.84
CA PHE A 33 -18.16 -24.38 -18.09
C PHE A 33 -16.90 -25.25 -18.08
N ILE A 34 -15.76 -24.67 -17.68
CA ILE A 34 -14.48 -25.37 -17.62
C ILE A 34 -14.56 -26.50 -16.58
N ALA A 35 -15.01 -26.17 -15.37
CA ALA A 35 -15.12 -27.12 -14.28
C ALA A 35 -16.07 -28.29 -14.59
N ARG A 36 -17.09 -28.09 -15.42
CA ARG A 36 -18.07 -29.13 -15.76
C ARG A 36 -17.71 -29.93 -17.02
N TYR A 37 -17.28 -29.26 -18.08
CA TYR A 37 -17.18 -29.85 -19.43
C TYR A 37 -15.74 -30.00 -19.93
N ARG A 38 -14.75 -29.55 -19.16
CA ARG A 38 -13.33 -29.58 -19.53
C ARG A 38 -12.43 -30.18 -18.43
N LYS A 39 -13.01 -30.96 -17.50
CA LYS A 39 -12.30 -31.61 -16.38
C LYS A 39 -11.06 -32.38 -16.83
N GLU A 40 -11.18 -33.19 -17.88
CA GLU A 40 -10.05 -33.99 -18.37
C GLU A 40 -8.87 -33.12 -18.84
N LEU A 41 -9.15 -31.96 -19.44
CA LEU A 41 -8.12 -31.04 -19.92
C LEU A 41 -7.43 -30.29 -18.78
N THR A 42 -8.18 -29.95 -17.72
CA THR A 42 -7.63 -29.26 -16.55
C THR A 42 -7.08 -30.23 -15.49
N GLY A 43 -7.15 -31.54 -15.72
CA GLY A 43 -6.76 -32.54 -14.73
C GLY A 43 -7.65 -32.52 -13.48
N SER A 44 -8.96 -32.32 -13.67
CA SER A 44 -10.00 -32.32 -12.63
C SER A 44 -9.90 -31.20 -11.59
N LEU A 45 -9.40 -30.01 -11.99
CA LEU A 45 -9.53 -28.82 -11.14
C LEU A 45 -11.01 -28.47 -10.90
N ASP A 46 -11.33 -28.08 -9.68
CA ASP A 46 -12.67 -27.63 -9.30
C ASP A 46 -12.90 -26.14 -9.60
N GLU A 47 -14.14 -25.67 -9.40
CA GLU A 47 -14.53 -24.29 -9.66
C GLU A 47 -13.74 -23.27 -8.82
N VAL A 48 -13.37 -23.63 -7.59
CA VAL A 48 -12.63 -22.74 -6.67
C VAL A 48 -11.20 -22.58 -7.17
N GLN A 49 -10.56 -23.67 -7.56
CA GLN A 49 -9.20 -23.67 -8.11
C GLN A 49 -9.14 -22.94 -9.46
N ILE A 50 -10.11 -23.16 -10.35
CA ILE A 50 -10.18 -22.48 -11.64
C ILE A 50 -10.40 -20.97 -11.45
N ALA A 51 -11.27 -20.56 -10.52
CA ALA A 51 -11.47 -19.15 -10.19
C ALA A 51 -10.18 -18.51 -9.63
N ALA A 52 -9.46 -19.20 -8.74
CA ALA A 52 -8.18 -18.72 -8.21
C ALA A 52 -7.13 -18.52 -9.32
N VAL A 53 -7.04 -19.45 -10.28
CA VAL A 53 -6.16 -19.30 -11.47
C VAL A 53 -6.54 -18.07 -12.29
N ARG A 54 -7.84 -17.87 -12.56
CA ARG A 54 -8.34 -16.70 -13.31
C ARG A 54 -7.98 -15.39 -12.60
N ASP A 55 -8.26 -15.31 -11.31
CA ASP A 55 -8.09 -14.08 -10.54
C ASP A 55 -6.59 -13.73 -10.40
N ARG A 56 -5.74 -14.73 -10.17
CA ARG A 56 -4.29 -14.53 -10.11
C ARG A 56 -3.70 -14.16 -11.47
N LEU A 57 -4.16 -14.79 -12.55
CA LEU A 57 -3.78 -14.42 -13.92
C LEU A 57 -4.09 -12.94 -14.21
N GLN A 58 -5.27 -12.48 -13.80
CA GLN A 58 -5.66 -11.09 -14.00
C GLN A 58 -4.76 -10.12 -13.21
N GLN A 59 -4.46 -10.43 -11.94
CA GLN A 59 -3.54 -9.62 -11.13
C GLN A 59 -2.15 -9.51 -11.77
N LEU A 60 -1.61 -10.61 -12.31
CA LEU A 60 -0.31 -10.60 -12.99
C LEU A 60 -0.35 -9.80 -14.29
N LYS A 61 -1.43 -9.91 -15.08
CA LYS A 61 -1.62 -9.07 -16.28
C LYS A 61 -1.69 -7.57 -15.94
N GLU A 62 -2.35 -7.22 -14.83
CA GLU A 62 -2.42 -5.84 -14.35
C GLU A 62 -1.05 -5.33 -13.88
N LEU A 63 -0.27 -6.17 -13.19
CA LEU A 63 1.10 -5.87 -12.78
C LEU A 63 2.00 -5.61 -14.00
N ASP A 64 1.96 -6.49 -15.00
CA ASP A 64 2.76 -6.36 -16.22
C ASP A 64 2.39 -5.11 -17.01
N LYS A 65 1.09 -4.84 -17.17
CA LYS A 65 0.62 -3.60 -17.82
C LYS A 65 1.13 -2.35 -17.09
N ARG A 66 1.12 -2.38 -15.74
CA ARG A 66 1.63 -1.26 -14.96
C ARG A 66 3.15 -1.13 -15.07
N ARG A 67 3.87 -2.25 -15.12
CA ARG A 67 5.32 -2.31 -15.30
C ARG A 67 5.74 -1.68 -16.62
N GLU A 68 5.07 -2.03 -17.72
CA GLU A 68 5.30 -1.42 -19.03
C GLU A 68 5.09 0.10 -19.03
N ALA A 69 4.01 0.56 -18.39
CA ALA A 69 3.72 2.00 -18.28
C ALA A 69 4.80 2.75 -17.47
N ILE A 70 5.34 2.12 -16.42
CA ILE A 70 6.42 2.69 -15.60
C ILE A 70 7.73 2.73 -16.40
N LEU A 71 8.09 1.65 -17.08
CA LEU A 71 9.29 1.60 -17.93
C LEU A 71 9.26 2.72 -18.96
N LYS A 72 8.14 2.86 -19.68
CA LYS A 72 7.95 3.93 -20.67
C LYS A 72 8.07 5.33 -20.04
N SER A 73 7.43 5.55 -18.89
CA SER A 73 7.50 6.85 -18.19
C SER A 73 8.93 7.24 -17.79
N ILE A 74 9.76 6.27 -17.39
CA ILE A 74 11.15 6.49 -17.00
C ILE A 74 12.06 6.65 -18.24
N GLU A 75 11.79 5.89 -19.30
CA GLU A 75 12.47 6.01 -20.59
C GLU A 75 12.23 7.38 -21.23
N ASP A 76 10.98 7.87 -21.23
CA ASP A 76 10.60 9.20 -21.72
C ASP A 76 11.31 10.33 -20.95
N GLN A 77 11.75 10.07 -19.70
CA GLN A 77 12.56 11.00 -18.88
C GLN A 77 14.06 10.88 -19.13
N GLY A 78 14.52 9.91 -19.92
CA GLY A 78 15.94 9.63 -20.16
C GLY A 78 16.69 9.10 -18.93
N LYS A 79 15.97 8.55 -17.94
CA LYS A 79 16.54 8.08 -16.65
C LYS A 79 16.60 6.56 -16.52
N LEU A 80 16.21 5.82 -17.56
CA LEU A 80 16.16 4.36 -17.53
C LEU A 80 17.58 3.79 -17.66
N THR A 81 18.14 3.33 -16.54
CA THR A 81 19.41 2.58 -16.53
C THR A 81 19.14 1.08 -16.64
N ALA A 82 20.12 0.30 -17.11
CA ALA A 82 20.00 -1.15 -17.18
C ALA A 82 19.74 -1.81 -15.81
N GLU A 83 20.32 -1.24 -14.74
CA GLU A 83 20.06 -1.69 -13.37
C GLU A 83 18.63 -1.39 -12.93
N LEU A 84 18.12 -0.20 -13.22
CA LEU A 84 16.75 0.20 -12.90
C LEU A 84 15.73 -0.62 -13.69
N GLU A 85 15.97 -0.84 -14.98
CA GLU A 85 15.13 -1.68 -15.83
C GLU A 85 15.03 -3.11 -15.27
N LYS A 86 16.17 -3.68 -14.86
CA LYS A 86 16.21 -5.00 -14.23
C LYS A 86 15.38 -5.01 -12.93
N ARG A 87 15.57 -4.03 -12.05
CA ARG A 87 14.80 -3.92 -10.80
C ARG A 87 13.29 -3.82 -11.03
N ILE A 88 12.87 -3.11 -12.07
CA ILE A 88 11.45 -2.98 -12.44
C ILE A 88 10.89 -4.31 -12.97
N LYS A 89 11.67 -5.05 -13.77
CA LYS A 89 11.32 -6.39 -14.27
C LYS A 89 11.21 -7.41 -13.15
N ASP A 90 12.11 -7.35 -12.18
CA ASP A 90 12.17 -8.26 -11.03
C ASP A 90 11.16 -7.89 -9.91
N ALA A 91 10.34 -6.85 -10.09
CA ALA A 91 9.34 -6.46 -9.09
C ALA A 91 8.13 -7.40 -9.09
N ASP A 92 7.97 -8.17 -8.01
CA ASP A 92 6.94 -9.20 -7.83
C ASP A 92 5.56 -8.68 -7.43
N THR A 93 5.48 -7.46 -6.89
CA THR A 93 4.24 -6.89 -6.38
C THR A 93 4.02 -5.46 -6.85
N MET A 94 2.75 -5.06 -6.90
CA MET A 94 2.38 -3.69 -7.26
C MET A 94 2.99 -2.66 -6.31
N SER A 95 3.03 -2.94 -5.01
CA SER A 95 3.64 -2.04 -4.02
C SER A 95 5.14 -1.83 -4.27
N VAL A 96 5.90 -2.92 -4.50
CA VAL A 96 7.34 -2.82 -4.79
C VAL A 96 7.58 -2.07 -6.11
N LEU A 97 6.75 -2.34 -7.12
CA LEU A 97 6.84 -1.65 -8.42
C LEU A 97 6.58 -0.13 -8.28
N GLU A 98 5.58 0.28 -7.51
CA GLU A 98 5.32 1.70 -7.24
C GLU A 98 6.41 2.34 -6.38
N ASP A 99 7.00 1.61 -5.42
CA ASP A 99 8.12 2.09 -4.62
C ASP A 99 9.34 2.42 -5.50
N ILE A 100 9.66 1.55 -6.48
CA ILE A 100 10.74 1.80 -7.45
C ILE A 100 10.44 3.00 -8.35
N TYR A 101 9.17 3.19 -8.72
CA TYR A 101 8.73 4.29 -9.58
C TYR A 101 8.66 5.64 -8.85
N LEU A 102 8.53 5.65 -7.52
CA LEU A 102 8.27 6.84 -6.71
C LEU A 102 9.23 8.02 -6.98
N PRO A 103 10.55 7.84 -7.17
CA PRO A 103 11.48 8.93 -7.49
C PRO A 103 11.23 9.57 -8.87
N TYR A 104 10.70 8.79 -9.82
CA TYR A 104 10.50 9.18 -11.22
C TYR A 104 9.07 9.62 -11.52
N LYS A 105 8.15 9.40 -10.58
CA LYS A 105 6.76 9.82 -10.72
C LYS A 105 6.71 11.35 -10.85
N PRO A 106 6.01 11.90 -11.85
CA PRO A 106 5.81 13.34 -11.95
C PRO A 106 5.16 13.89 -10.67
N LYS A 107 5.83 14.83 -10.00
CA LYS A 107 5.37 15.42 -8.74
C LYS A 107 4.96 16.87 -8.95
N ARG A 108 3.95 17.29 -8.18
CA ARG A 108 3.70 18.73 -7.95
C ARG A 108 4.91 19.32 -7.22
N LYS A 109 5.02 20.65 -7.20
CA LYS A 109 6.07 21.38 -6.50
C LYS A 109 6.09 20.98 -5.00
N THR A 110 7.04 20.12 -4.62
CA THR A 110 7.29 19.66 -3.23
C THR A 110 8.28 20.59 -2.53
N LYS A 111 8.31 20.57 -1.19
CA LYS A 111 9.32 21.32 -0.41
C LYS A 111 10.75 20.99 -0.87
N ALA A 112 11.03 19.71 -1.11
CA ALA A 112 12.31 19.25 -1.64
C ALA A 112 12.59 19.79 -3.04
N SER A 113 11.62 19.77 -3.97
CA SER A 113 11.81 20.36 -5.31
C SER A 113 12.10 21.86 -5.24
N VAL A 114 11.43 22.60 -4.34
CA VAL A 114 11.72 24.02 -4.11
C VAL A 114 13.14 24.20 -3.55
N ALA A 115 13.54 23.38 -2.59
CA ALA A 115 14.90 23.43 -2.04
C ALA A 115 15.97 23.11 -3.12
N ARG A 116 15.72 22.17 -4.03
CA ARG A 116 16.60 21.88 -5.18
C ARG A 116 16.67 23.07 -6.15
N GLU A 117 15.54 23.70 -6.47
CA GLU A 117 15.51 24.93 -7.29
C GLU A 117 16.31 26.07 -6.65
N LYS A 118 16.34 26.15 -5.32
CA LYS A 118 17.17 27.10 -4.56
C LYS A 118 18.65 26.74 -4.53
N GLY A 119 19.05 25.57 -5.04
CA GLY A 119 20.44 25.11 -5.07
C GLY A 119 20.92 24.47 -3.76
N LEU A 120 20.02 23.99 -2.91
CA LEU A 120 20.34 23.39 -1.60
C LEU A 120 20.66 21.89 -1.67
N GLU A 121 20.62 21.30 -2.86
CA GLU A 121 20.90 19.88 -3.06
C GLU A 121 22.32 19.46 -2.64
N PRO A 122 23.40 20.20 -2.98
CA PRO A 122 24.74 19.84 -2.52
C PRO A 122 24.88 19.88 -0.99
N LEU A 123 24.22 20.83 -0.32
CA LEU A 123 24.18 20.88 1.15
C LEU A 123 23.46 19.65 1.72
N ALA A 124 22.33 19.26 1.13
CA ALA A 124 21.58 18.07 1.55
C ALA A 124 22.42 16.80 1.43
N HIS A 125 23.12 16.60 0.32
CA HIS A 125 24.00 15.43 0.12
C HIS A 125 25.12 15.39 1.15
N LYS A 126 25.81 16.51 1.36
CA LYS A 126 26.90 16.60 2.34
C LYS A 126 26.44 16.36 3.78
N VAL A 127 25.26 16.88 4.15
CA VAL A 127 24.64 16.61 5.47
C VAL A 127 24.26 15.13 5.59
N PHE A 128 23.76 14.51 4.52
CA PHE A 128 23.32 13.12 4.53
C PHE A 128 24.47 12.10 4.61
N GLU A 129 25.65 12.45 4.09
CA GLU A 129 26.90 11.70 4.27
C GLU A 129 27.32 11.62 5.75
N GLN A 130 27.00 12.66 6.53
CA GLN A 130 27.25 12.76 7.98
C GLN A 130 28.73 12.67 8.35
N GLU A 131 29.62 13.04 7.44
CA GLU A 131 31.04 13.27 7.75
C GLU A 131 31.20 14.44 8.73
N SER A 132 32.34 14.53 9.41
CA SER A 132 32.59 15.61 10.35
C SER A 132 33.02 16.87 9.60
N PHE A 133 32.24 17.95 9.70
CA PHE A 133 32.56 19.26 9.13
C PHE A 133 31.87 20.38 9.92
N ASP A 134 32.30 21.61 9.68
CA ASP A 134 31.63 22.80 10.22
C ASP A 134 30.30 23.04 9.48
N LEU A 135 29.20 22.58 10.09
CA LEU A 135 27.86 22.63 9.51
C LEU A 135 27.40 24.07 9.26
N GLU A 136 27.66 24.98 10.19
CA GLU A 136 27.23 26.37 10.09
C GLU A 136 28.01 27.09 8.99
N ALA A 137 29.33 26.93 8.96
CA ALA A 137 30.17 27.52 7.92
C ALA A 137 29.84 26.96 6.53
N GLU A 138 29.50 25.68 6.44
CA GLU A 138 29.05 25.09 5.18
C GLU A 138 27.68 25.63 4.75
N ALA A 139 26.70 25.64 5.65
CA ALA A 139 25.34 26.11 5.36
C ALA A 139 25.30 27.61 5.01
N ALA A 140 26.18 28.42 5.61
CA ALA A 140 26.31 29.85 5.30
C ALA A 140 26.62 30.12 3.82
N LYS A 141 27.30 29.20 3.13
CA LYS A 141 27.62 29.31 1.68
C LYS A 141 26.38 29.27 0.79
N TYR A 142 25.25 28.80 1.32
CA TYR A 142 24.01 28.63 0.59
C TYR A 142 22.98 29.73 0.88
N ILE A 143 23.33 30.73 1.70
CA ILE A 143 22.47 31.90 1.95
C ILE A 143 22.38 32.72 0.66
N ASN A 144 21.15 32.96 0.21
CA ASN A 144 20.86 33.69 -1.00
C ASN A 144 19.44 34.25 -0.93
N GLU A 145 19.30 35.55 -0.67
CA GLU A 145 17.99 36.22 -0.55
C GLU A 145 17.20 36.19 -1.87
N GLU A 146 17.86 36.29 -3.03
CA GLU A 146 17.20 36.25 -4.34
C GLU A 146 16.54 34.88 -4.60
N LYS A 147 17.15 33.81 -4.11
CA LYS A 147 16.59 32.45 -4.12
C LYS A 147 15.67 32.18 -2.91
N GLY A 148 15.44 33.15 -2.05
CA GLY A 148 14.58 33.01 -0.86
C GLY A 148 15.18 32.10 0.22
N VAL A 149 16.51 32.12 0.40
CA VAL A 149 17.24 31.49 1.50
C VAL A 149 17.84 32.60 2.36
N ALA A 150 17.09 33.03 3.39
CA ALA A 150 17.43 34.24 4.16
C ALA A 150 18.54 34.04 5.21
N ASN A 151 18.71 32.83 5.73
CA ASN A 151 19.65 32.53 6.81
C ASN A 151 20.06 31.05 6.81
N ILE A 152 20.96 30.69 7.73
CA ILE A 152 21.47 29.32 7.92
C ILE A 152 20.31 28.34 8.17
N ASP A 153 19.35 28.70 9.03
CA ASP A 153 18.20 27.84 9.34
C ASP A 153 17.34 27.52 8.12
N ALA A 154 17.15 28.49 7.23
CA ALA A 154 16.43 28.30 5.97
C ALA A 154 17.20 27.35 5.01
N ALA A 155 18.53 27.47 4.96
CA ALA A 155 19.38 26.56 4.19
C ALA A 155 19.30 25.13 4.74
N LEU A 156 19.45 24.96 6.05
CA LEU A 156 19.35 23.66 6.72
C LEU A 156 17.94 23.08 6.60
N GLN A 157 16.87 23.88 6.72
CA GLN A 157 15.50 23.41 6.51
C GLN A 157 15.30 22.89 5.09
N GLY A 158 15.79 23.60 4.07
CA GLY A 158 15.70 23.12 2.70
C GLY A 158 16.52 21.84 2.47
N ALA A 159 17.69 21.73 3.09
CA ALA A 159 18.47 20.48 3.08
C ALA A 159 17.70 19.33 3.74
N ARG A 160 17.07 19.56 4.90
CA ARG A 160 16.21 18.58 5.58
C ARG A 160 15.01 18.18 4.73
N ASP A 161 14.38 19.11 4.02
CA ASP A 161 13.25 18.83 3.13
C ASP A 161 13.65 17.85 2.00
N ILE A 162 14.87 18.02 1.44
CA ILE A 162 15.44 17.11 0.43
C ILE A 162 15.73 15.74 1.05
N ILE A 163 16.40 15.71 2.21
CA ILE A 163 16.72 14.46 2.92
C ILE A 163 15.43 13.70 3.27
N ALA A 164 14.38 14.39 3.70
CA ALA A 164 13.10 13.79 4.02
C ALA A 164 12.45 13.13 2.79
N GLU A 165 12.55 13.74 1.61
CA GLU A 165 12.09 13.12 0.37
C GLU A 165 12.94 11.88 0.00
N THR A 166 14.26 11.95 0.15
CA THR A 166 15.17 10.81 -0.06
C THR A 166 14.84 9.63 0.86
N VAL A 167 14.60 9.89 2.15
CA VAL A 167 14.21 8.85 3.12
C VAL A 167 12.86 8.22 2.74
N ASN A 168 11.87 9.04 2.37
CA ASN A 168 10.56 8.57 1.92
C ASN A 168 10.61 7.70 0.65
N GLU A 169 11.59 7.95 -0.21
CA GLU A 169 11.78 7.27 -1.49
C GLU A 169 12.72 6.05 -1.43
N SER A 170 13.34 5.81 -0.28
CA SER A 170 14.15 4.61 -0.08
C SER A 170 13.27 3.35 -0.04
N ALA A 171 13.51 2.45 -1.00
CA ALA A 171 12.83 1.16 -1.06
C ALA A 171 13.03 0.34 0.23
N GLU A 172 14.23 0.35 0.81
CA GLU A 172 14.51 -0.36 2.07
C GLU A 172 13.70 0.24 3.23
N ALA A 173 13.63 1.57 3.32
CA ALA A 173 12.84 2.24 4.35
C ALA A 173 11.35 1.91 4.22
N ARG A 174 10.81 1.98 2.99
CA ARG A 174 9.41 1.66 2.72
C ARG A 174 9.08 0.20 3.02
N GLU A 175 9.97 -0.74 2.68
CA GLU A 175 9.77 -2.15 3.01
C GLU A 175 9.74 -2.39 4.53
N LYS A 176 10.70 -1.82 5.28
CA LYS A 176 10.71 -1.94 6.74
C LYS A 176 9.48 -1.30 7.37
N MET A 177 9.08 -0.11 6.91
CA MET A 177 7.88 0.57 7.40
C MET A 177 6.61 -0.23 7.07
N ARG A 178 6.50 -0.79 5.88
CA ARG A 178 5.36 -1.64 5.49
C ARG A 178 5.22 -2.84 6.41
N LYS A 179 6.32 -3.56 6.70
CA LYS A 179 6.31 -4.68 7.66
C LYS A 179 5.93 -4.21 9.07
N TYR A 180 6.49 -3.09 9.51
CA TYR A 180 6.20 -2.53 10.83
C TYR A 180 4.71 -2.17 10.97
N PHE A 181 4.14 -1.46 10.00
CA PHE A 181 2.71 -1.14 9.94
C PHE A 181 1.84 -2.41 9.93
N GLN A 182 2.19 -3.43 9.15
CA GLN A 182 1.40 -4.67 9.10
C GLN A 182 1.32 -5.41 10.45
N HIS A 183 2.40 -5.38 11.24
CA HIS A 183 2.48 -6.14 12.49
C HIS A 183 2.08 -5.35 13.74
N HIS A 184 2.25 -4.02 13.73
CA HIS A 184 2.14 -3.18 14.91
C HIS A 184 1.07 -2.08 14.80
N SER A 185 0.35 -1.95 13.68
CA SER A 185 -0.72 -0.96 13.58
C SER A 185 -1.89 -1.29 14.49
N THR A 186 -2.41 -0.25 15.12
CA THR A 186 -3.65 -0.26 15.88
C THR A 186 -4.69 0.53 15.11
N ILE A 187 -5.92 -0.01 15.03
CA ILE A 187 -7.06 0.72 14.49
C ILE A 187 -7.76 1.45 15.64
N LYS A 188 -7.87 2.78 15.50
CA LYS A 188 -8.47 3.67 16.50
C LYS A 188 -9.66 4.38 15.90
N ALA A 189 -10.84 4.21 16.50
CA ALA A 189 -12.05 4.93 16.11
C ALA A 189 -12.47 5.90 17.22
N ARG A 190 -12.83 7.12 16.81
CA ARG A 190 -13.30 8.19 17.71
C ARG A 190 -14.48 8.91 17.09
N VAL A 191 -15.51 9.24 17.86
CA VAL A 191 -16.62 10.04 17.34
C VAL A 191 -16.15 11.47 17.00
N TYR A 192 -16.68 12.04 15.91
CA TYR A 192 -16.52 13.47 15.65
C TYR A 192 -17.25 14.27 16.72
N THR A 193 -16.63 15.32 17.25
CA THR A 193 -17.25 16.21 18.23
C THR A 193 -18.56 16.79 17.69
N GLY A 194 -19.66 16.60 18.42
CA GLY A 194 -20.99 17.07 18.03
C GLY A 194 -21.77 16.10 17.13
N LYS A 195 -21.24 14.89 16.87
CA LYS A 195 -21.89 13.83 16.09
C LYS A 195 -22.36 12.64 16.93
N GLU A 196 -22.34 12.77 18.25
CA GLU A 196 -22.67 11.69 19.19
C GLU A 196 -24.13 11.22 19.08
N GLU A 197 -25.08 12.16 18.95
CA GLU A 197 -26.50 11.81 18.81
C GLU A 197 -26.82 11.23 17.43
N GLU A 198 -26.37 11.87 16.36
CA GLU A 198 -26.60 11.41 14.98
C GLU A 198 -25.90 10.07 14.70
N GLY A 199 -24.72 9.87 15.30
CA GLY A 199 -23.87 8.69 15.15
C GLY A 199 -24.23 7.53 16.09
N GLN A 200 -25.36 7.58 16.82
CA GLN A 200 -25.70 6.62 17.88
C GLN A 200 -25.63 5.14 17.44
N LYS A 201 -25.87 4.83 16.17
CA LYS A 201 -25.73 3.47 15.62
C LYS A 201 -24.28 2.93 15.65
N TYR A 202 -23.29 3.80 15.83
CA TYR A 202 -21.87 3.49 15.96
C TYR A 202 -21.34 3.69 17.39
N LYS A 203 -22.23 3.79 18.38
CA LYS A 203 -21.85 4.09 19.78
C LYS A 203 -20.75 3.18 20.32
N ASP A 204 -20.77 1.90 19.95
CA ASP A 204 -19.76 0.91 20.36
C ASP A 204 -18.34 1.26 19.88
N TYR A 205 -18.21 2.15 18.89
CA TYR A 205 -16.95 2.58 18.28
C TYR A 205 -16.61 4.06 18.53
N PHE A 206 -17.34 4.75 19.42
CA PHE A 206 -17.06 6.16 19.74
C PHE A 206 -15.70 6.38 20.42
N GLU A 207 -15.22 5.37 21.12
CA GLU A 207 -13.87 5.31 21.68
C GLU A 207 -13.42 3.85 21.62
N TRP A 208 -12.78 3.49 20.52
CA TRP A 208 -12.35 2.11 20.26
C TRP A 208 -10.90 2.07 19.83
N GLU A 209 -10.19 1.07 20.35
CA GLU A 209 -8.79 0.82 20.03
C GLU A 209 -8.52 -0.69 20.06
N GLU A 210 -8.02 -1.25 18.95
CA GLU A 210 -7.59 -2.64 18.90
C GLU A 210 -6.46 -2.87 17.88
N ALA A 211 -5.72 -3.97 18.03
CA ALA A 211 -4.69 -4.34 17.06
C ALA A 211 -5.32 -4.66 15.70
N LEU A 212 -4.85 -4.01 14.62
CA LEU A 212 -5.43 -4.18 13.28
C LEU A 212 -5.36 -5.62 12.79
N LYS A 213 -4.26 -6.32 13.09
CA LYS A 213 -4.02 -7.70 12.67
C LYS A 213 -5.07 -8.69 13.20
N ASP A 214 -5.62 -8.40 14.39
CA ASP A 214 -6.55 -9.25 15.14
C ASP A 214 -8.01 -8.76 14.99
N ALA A 215 -8.21 -7.60 14.36
CA ALA A 215 -9.53 -6.99 14.19
C ALA A 215 -10.43 -7.83 13.25
N PRO A 216 -11.60 -8.30 13.72
CA PRO A 216 -12.58 -9.01 12.90
C PRO A 216 -13.10 -8.16 11.72
N SER A 217 -13.37 -8.81 10.60
CA SER A 217 -13.89 -8.18 9.38
C SER A 217 -15.07 -7.24 9.62
N HIS A 218 -16.10 -7.71 10.32
CA HIS A 218 -17.31 -6.92 10.60
C HIS A 218 -17.05 -5.64 11.41
N ARG A 219 -16.07 -5.64 12.33
CA ARG A 219 -15.71 -4.44 13.11
C ARG A 219 -14.98 -3.43 12.24
N VAL A 220 -14.01 -3.89 11.45
CA VAL A 220 -13.29 -3.05 10.48
C VAL A 220 -14.26 -2.39 9.51
N LEU A 221 -15.24 -3.15 8.98
CA LEU A 221 -16.27 -2.62 8.09
C LEU A 221 -17.24 -1.65 8.79
N ALA A 222 -17.63 -1.92 10.04
CA ALA A 222 -18.49 -1.03 10.81
C ALA A 222 -17.82 0.33 11.08
N MET A 223 -16.57 0.31 11.55
CA MET A 223 -15.78 1.53 11.79
C MET A 223 -15.58 2.33 10.50
N ARG A 224 -15.22 1.67 9.40
CA ARG A 224 -15.08 2.32 8.08
C ARG A 224 -16.38 2.90 7.55
N ARG A 225 -17.52 2.26 7.84
CA ARG A 225 -18.83 2.81 7.48
C ARG A 225 -19.14 4.06 8.28
N GLY A 226 -18.87 4.05 9.59
CA GLY A 226 -19.00 5.25 10.43
C GLY A 226 -18.08 6.39 9.99
N GLU A 227 -16.88 6.08 9.52
CA GLU A 227 -15.96 7.05 8.91
C GLU A 227 -16.52 7.62 7.59
N ALA A 228 -16.96 6.77 6.67
CA ALA A 228 -17.50 7.19 5.38
C ALA A 228 -18.76 8.06 5.52
N GLU A 229 -19.56 7.83 6.56
CA GLU A 229 -20.73 8.62 6.91
C GLU A 229 -20.42 9.85 7.78
N LEU A 230 -19.14 10.14 8.04
CA LEU A 230 -18.65 11.30 8.81
C LEU A 230 -19.10 11.33 10.28
N PHE A 231 -19.32 10.17 10.89
CA PHE A 231 -19.61 10.04 12.32
C PHE A 231 -18.36 9.68 13.14
N LEU A 232 -17.45 8.89 12.54
CA LEU A 232 -16.21 8.47 13.18
C LEU A 232 -14.99 9.06 12.46
N MET A 233 -14.00 9.44 13.23
CA MET A 233 -12.60 9.49 12.80
C MET A 233 -12.02 8.10 12.96
N LEU A 234 -11.29 7.63 11.95
CA LEU A 234 -10.53 6.39 12.01
C LEU A 234 -9.06 6.74 11.81
N ASP A 235 -8.17 6.13 12.59
CA ASP A 235 -6.72 6.20 12.41
C ASP A 235 -6.18 4.76 12.39
N ILE A 236 -5.25 4.43 11.48
CA ILE A 236 -4.58 3.13 11.44
C ILE A 236 -3.08 3.36 11.48
N LEU A 237 -2.54 3.38 12.69
CA LEU A 237 -1.17 3.79 12.95
C LEU A 237 -0.48 2.86 13.96
N PRO A 238 0.80 2.53 13.76
CA PRO A 238 1.61 1.89 14.78
C PRO A 238 2.22 2.94 15.75
N PRO A 239 2.89 2.50 16.83
CA PRO A 239 3.68 3.39 17.67
C PRO A 239 4.73 4.20 16.88
N GLU A 240 4.67 5.52 16.97
CA GLU A 240 5.53 6.43 16.19
C GLU A 240 7.02 6.31 16.56
N GLU A 241 7.33 6.21 17.85
CA GLU A 241 8.72 6.25 18.35
C GLU A 241 9.55 5.09 17.79
N GLU A 242 8.99 3.90 17.76
CA GLU A 242 9.63 2.71 17.20
C GLU A 242 9.80 2.80 15.67
N ALA A 243 8.82 3.37 14.95
CA ALA A 243 8.93 3.58 13.52
C ALA A 243 10.08 4.56 13.18
N ILE A 244 10.19 5.65 13.93
CA ILE A 244 11.30 6.60 13.81
C ILE A 244 12.62 5.92 14.13
N ALA A 245 12.70 5.15 15.22
CA ALA A 245 13.92 4.42 15.60
C ALA A 245 14.40 3.45 14.52
N LEU A 246 13.47 2.76 13.83
CA LEU A 246 13.79 1.89 12.68
C LEU A 246 14.41 2.67 11.51
N LEU A 247 13.90 3.88 11.23
CA LEU A 247 14.44 4.76 10.19
C LEU A 247 15.78 5.38 10.62
N GLU A 248 15.92 5.78 11.89
CA GLU A 248 17.17 6.29 12.44
C GLU A 248 18.27 5.23 12.34
N LYS A 249 17.97 3.96 12.66
CA LYS A 249 18.92 2.84 12.48
C LYS A 249 19.37 2.63 11.03
N LEU A 250 18.55 3.01 10.05
CA LEU A 250 18.88 2.91 8.63
C LEU A 250 19.78 4.04 8.14
N PHE A 251 19.51 5.26 8.60
CA PHE A 251 20.04 6.45 7.96
C PHE A 251 21.04 7.22 8.83
N ILE A 252 21.01 7.10 10.15
CA ILE A 252 21.99 7.74 11.04
C ILE A 252 23.25 6.88 11.07
N LYS A 253 24.40 7.50 10.74
CA LYS A 253 25.69 6.82 10.57
C LYS A 253 26.75 7.31 11.56
N SER A 254 26.56 8.47 12.16
CA SER A 254 27.53 9.10 13.05
C SER A 254 26.82 9.85 14.18
N SER A 255 27.61 10.44 15.08
CA SER A 255 27.13 11.28 16.18
C SER A 255 27.80 12.65 16.08
N ASN A 256 27.22 13.52 15.27
CA ASN A 256 27.66 14.90 15.03
C ASN A 256 26.49 15.80 14.63
N THR A 257 26.74 17.09 14.44
CA THR A 257 25.70 18.08 14.09
C THR A 257 24.99 17.76 12.77
N ALA A 258 25.65 17.14 11.79
CA ALA A 258 25.01 16.69 10.56
C ALA A 258 24.02 15.53 10.81
N SER A 259 24.40 14.56 11.64
CA SER A 259 23.50 13.45 12.03
C SER A 259 22.25 13.92 12.77
N GLU A 260 22.34 15.01 13.55
CA GLU A 260 21.18 15.64 14.19
C GLU A 260 20.21 16.23 13.15
N GLN A 261 20.74 16.86 12.09
CA GLN A 261 19.92 17.34 10.98
C GLN A 261 19.23 16.19 10.23
N VAL A 262 19.94 15.08 10.04
CA VAL A 262 19.38 13.86 9.44
C VAL A 262 18.27 13.30 10.33
N ALA A 263 18.46 13.24 11.65
CA ALA A 263 17.43 12.80 12.59
C ALA A 263 16.16 13.67 12.52
N MET A 264 16.32 15.00 12.44
CA MET A 264 15.19 15.92 12.25
C MET A 264 14.47 15.68 10.91
N ALA A 265 15.22 15.45 9.84
CA ALA A 265 14.67 15.13 8.53
C ALA A 265 13.93 13.78 8.50
N ILE A 266 14.43 12.77 9.22
CA ILE A 266 13.76 11.46 9.38
C ILE A 266 12.41 11.63 10.07
N LYS A 267 12.36 12.41 11.16
CA LYS A 267 11.11 12.68 11.89
C LYS A 267 10.07 13.38 11.00
N ASP A 268 10.48 14.40 10.25
CA ASP A 268 9.62 15.07 9.28
C ASP A 268 9.19 14.12 8.15
N SER A 269 10.12 13.34 7.59
CA SER A 269 9.83 12.32 6.57
C SER A 269 8.77 11.33 7.04
N TYR A 270 8.92 10.80 8.26
CA TYR A 270 7.96 9.87 8.85
C TYR A 270 6.58 10.52 8.94
N LYS A 271 6.47 11.66 9.63
CA LYS A 271 5.17 12.30 9.90
C LYS A 271 4.46 12.78 8.64
N ARG A 272 5.20 13.42 7.75
CA ARG A 272 4.62 14.14 6.62
C ARG A 272 4.43 13.28 5.38
N LEU A 273 5.28 12.26 5.18
CA LEU A 273 5.37 11.52 3.92
C LEU A 273 5.13 10.02 4.10
N LEU A 274 5.97 9.34 4.89
CA LEU A 274 5.93 7.88 5.01
C LEU A 274 4.68 7.39 5.74
N SER A 275 4.39 7.94 6.93
CA SER A 275 3.27 7.49 7.76
C SER A 275 1.92 7.62 7.03
N PRO A 276 1.55 8.77 6.43
CA PRO A 276 0.30 8.88 5.66
C PRO A 276 0.23 7.91 4.47
N SER A 277 1.37 7.68 3.81
CA SER A 277 1.44 6.74 2.69
C SER A 277 1.25 5.29 3.15
N MET A 278 1.90 4.88 4.25
CA MET A 278 1.81 3.53 4.79
C MET A 278 0.44 3.28 5.41
N GLU A 279 -0.14 4.26 6.09
CA GLU A 279 -1.50 4.20 6.60
C GLU A 279 -2.52 4.01 5.46
N THR A 280 -2.37 4.73 4.35
CA THR A 280 -3.22 4.55 3.17
C THR A 280 -3.13 3.12 2.63
N GLU A 281 -1.92 2.57 2.55
CA GLU A 281 -1.71 1.17 2.13
C GLU A 281 -2.37 0.18 3.11
N MET A 282 -2.22 0.37 4.42
CA MET A 282 -2.84 -0.47 5.44
C MET A 282 -4.36 -0.36 5.45
N ARG A 283 -4.90 0.82 5.19
CA ARG A 283 -6.33 1.05 5.00
C ARG A 283 -6.85 0.22 3.84
N MET A 284 -6.19 0.25 2.70
CA MET A 284 -6.62 -0.52 1.53
C MET A 284 -6.52 -2.04 1.76
N LEU A 285 -5.43 -2.49 2.38
CA LEU A 285 -5.20 -3.89 2.70
C LEU A 285 -6.24 -4.44 3.68
N SER A 286 -6.44 -3.75 4.81
CA SER A 286 -7.41 -4.16 5.84
C SER A 286 -8.84 -4.15 5.32
N LYS A 287 -9.20 -3.17 4.48
CA LYS A 287 -10.50 -3.14 3.80
C LYS A 287 -10.68 -4.36 2.90
N LYS A 288 -9.72 -4.61 2.00
CA LYS A 288 -9.79 -5.73 1.05
C LYS A 288 -9.97 -7.06 1.80
N LYS A 289 -9.17 -7.29 2.84
CA LYS A 289 -9.28 -8.49 3.68
C LYS A 289 -10.65 -8.62 4.34
N ALA A 290 -11.16 -7.52 4.91
CA ALA A 290 -12.46 -7.52 5.57
C ALA A 290 -13.62 -7.73 4.58
N ASP A 291 -13.55 -7.14 3.39
CA ASP A 291 -14.53 -7.34 2.31
C ASP A 291 -14.52 -8.80 1.83
N GLU A 292 -13.34 -9.39 1.60
CA GLU A 292 -13.20 -10.80 1.18
C GLU A 292 -13.83 -11.76 2.20
N GLU A 293 -13.53 -11.58 3.49
CA GLU A 293 -14.11 -12.41 4.57
C GLU A 293 -15.62 -12.24 4.67
N ALA A 294 -16.12 -11.00 4.59
CA ALA A 294 -17.55 -10.73 4.63
C ALA A 294 -18.29 -11.34 3.42
N ILE A 295 -17.72 -11.20 2.22
CA ILE A 295 -18.26 -11.80 1.00
C ILE A 295 -18.30 -13.32 1.12
N GLU A 296 -17.27 -13.94 1.69
CA GLU A 296 -17.25 -15.39 1.90
C GLU A 296 -18.39 -15.85 2.82
N VAL A 297 -18.64 -15.12 3.92
CA VAL A 297 -19.76 -15.40 4.82
C VAL A 297 -21.11 -15.23 4.10
N PHE A 298 -21.30 -14.15 3.34
CA PHE A 298 -22.52 -13.92 2.58
C PHE A 298 -22.74 -14.98 1.50
N ALA A 299 -21.69 -15.37 0.77
CA ALA A 299 -21.74 -16.41 -0.25
C ALA A 299 -22.15 -17.75 0.37
N LYS A 300 -21.57 -18.12 1.52
CA LYS A 300 -21.96 -19.34 2.26
C LYS A 300 -23.42 -19.30 2.69
N ASN A 301 -23.91 -18.16 3.19
CA ASN A 301 -25.31 -18.02 3.61
C ASN A 301 -26.28 -18.09 2.42
N LEU A 302 -25.97 -17.39 1.31
CA LEU A 302 -26.76 -17.44 0.10
C LEU A 302 -26.79 -18.85 -0.50
N HIS A 303 -25.65 -19.54 -0.53
CA HIS A 303 -25.58 -20.91 -1.02
C HIS A 303 -26.51 -21.84 -0.22
N LYS A 304 -26.53 -21.73 1.11
CA LYS A 304 -27.46 -22.49 1.95
C LYS A 304 -28.94 -22.21 1.63
N LEU A 305 -29.28 -20.95 1.38
CA LEU A 305 -30.65 -20.56 1.01
C LEU A 305 -31.05 -21.11 -0.36
N LEU A 306 -30.16 -21.04 -1.35
CA LEU A 306 -30.41 -21.55 -2.70
C LEU A 306 -30.48 -23.08 -2.76
N MET A 307 -29.74 -23.77 -1.89
CA MET A 307 -29.75 -25.23 -1.78
C MET A 307 -30.82 -25.73 -0.79
N ALA A 308 -31.68 -24.86 -0.27
CA ALA A 308 -32.79 -25.27 0.57
C ALA A 308 -33.70 -26.23 -0.21
N ALA A 309 -34.17 -27.29 0.47
CA ALA A 309 -34.99 -28.32 -0.17
C ALA A 309 -36.27 -27.68 -0.75
N PRO A 310 -36.56 -27.89 -2.05
CA PRO A 310 -37.77 -27.34 -2.65
C PRO A 310 -38.99 -28.02 -2.05
N LEU A 311 -40.04 -27.24 -1.74
CA LEU A 311 -41.32 -27.76 -1.24
C LEU A 311 -42.02 -28.70 -2.27
N GLY A 312 -41.67 -28.56 -3.55
CA GLY A 312 -42.28 -29.28 -4.66
C GLY A 312 -43.61 -28.69 -5.10
N SER A 313 -44.34 -29.41 -5.94
CA SER A 313 -45.60 -28.96 -6.55
C SER A 313 -46.79 -29.02 -5.59
N LYS A 314 -46.82 -28.13 -4.59
CA LYS A 314 -47.92 -27.98 -3.64
C LYS A 314 -48.63 -26.63 -3.84
N ARG A 315 -49.89 -26.53 -3.40
CA ARG A 315 -50.59 -25.23 -3.33
C ARG A 315 -49.96 -24.38 -2.23
N VAL A 316 -49.59 -23.13 -2.53
CA VAL A 316 -48.92 -22.22 -1.60
C VAL A 316 -49.74 -20.93 -1.47
N LEU A 317 -49.97 -20.49 -0.23
CA LEU A 317 -50.45 -19.14 0.09
C LEU A 317 -49.26 -18.34 0.61
N ALA A 318 -48.82 -17.32 -0.12
CA ALA A 318 -47.75 -16.42 0.31
C ALA A 318 -48.33 -15.27 1.14
N ILE A 319 -47.82 -15.09 2.35
CA ILE A 319 -48.17 -13.96 3.22
C ILE A 319 -46.85 -13.27 3.55
N ASP A 320 -46.69 -12.04 3.10
CA ASP A 320 -45.56 -11.18 3.45
C ASP A 320 -45.97 -10.34 4.67
N PRO A 321 -45.44 -10.63 5.87
CA PRO A 321 -45.83 -9.92 7.08
C PRO A 321 -45.32 -8.48 7.05
N GLY A 322 -46.22 -7.53 7.34
CA GLY A 322 -45.94 -6.10 7.47
C GLY A 322 -46.69 -5.50 8.66
#